data_AF-A0A661VL31-F1
#
_entry.id   AF-A0A661VL31-F1
#
_cell.length_a   1.000
_cell.length_b   1.000
_cell.length_c   1.000
_cell.angle_alpha   90.00
_cell.angle_beta   90.00
_cell.angle_gamma   90.00
#
_symmetry.space_group_name_H-M   'P 1'
#
loop_
_entity.id
_entity.type
_entity.pdbx_description
1 polymer ?
#
loop_
_entity_poly.entity_id
_entity_poly.type
_entity_poly.pdbx_seq_one_letter_code
_entity_poly.pdbx_strand_id
1 'polypeptide(L)'
;MTTAEQFEQPPETARVEGLPGLTQDDLTMAALAHAGILLGLFTNGLGGIVVALAIWLYEKERSAWVSFQALQALVFQIALLAVTVLAGGAVGAVWMVVGVLSALIVGLCLIPPALSLTALLIVIPLAGLVYGLYAAYETYHGRDFRYWLVADFLERKR
;
A
#
# COMPACT_ATOMS: atom_id res chain seq x y z
N MET A 1 26.74 -5.55 45.36
CA MET A 1 26.43 -5.20 43.95
C MET A 1 25.96 -6.48 43.28
N THR A 2 25.08 -6.39 42.28
CA THR A 2 24.64 -7.49 41.40
C THR A 2 23.41 -8.31 41.85
N THR A 3 22.22 -7.70 41.82
CA THR A 3 20.93 -8.43 41.69
C THR A 3 19.84 -7.55 41.04
N ALA A 4 19.97 -6.21 41.07
CA ALA A 4 18.99 -5.30 40.52
C ALA A 4 19.04 -5.12 38.98
N GLU A 5 20.15 -5.44 38.31
CA GLU A 5 20.29 -5.19 36.87
C GLU A 5 19.66 -6.27 35.97
N GLN A 6 19.25 -7.41 36.55
CA GLN A 6 18.74 -8.54 35.77
C GLN A 6 17.23 -8.44 35.44
N PHE A 7 16.53 -7.45 36.02
CA PHE A 7 15.09 -7.27 35.85
C PHE A 7 14.70 -6.11 34.93
N GLU A 8 15.68 -5.38 34.39
CA GLU A 8 15.43 -4.24 33.49
C GLU A 8 15.60 -4.59 32.01
N GLN A 9 15.89 -5.86 31.70
CA GLN A 9 15.83 -6.34 30.33
C GLN A 9 14.39 -6.75 30.01
N PRO A 10 13.71 -6.10 29.05
CA PRO A 10 12.38 -6.55 28.62
C PRO A 10 12.48 -8.01 28.15
N PRO A 11 11.42 -8.81 28.34
CA PRO A 11 11.45 -10.26 28.14
C PRO A 11 11.97 -10.59 26.74
N GLU A 12 12.84 -11.59 26.66
CA GLU A 12 13.54 -12.05 25.45
C GLU A 12 12.61 -12.32 24.26
N THR A 13 11.33 -12.57 24.53
CA THR A 13 10.24 -12.69 23.54
C THR A 13 9.92 -11.40 22.77
N ALA A 14 10.42 -10.24 23.21
CA ALA A 14 10.28 -8.97 22.48
C ALA A 14 11.30 -8.83 21.34
N ARG A 15 12.31 -9.70 21.29
CA ARG A 15 13.29 -9.72 20.19
C ARG A 15 12.72 -10.55 19.04
N VAL A 16 11.78 -9.95 18.31
CA VAL A 16 11.25 -10.53 17.07
C VAL A 16 12.43 -10.79 16.13
N GLU A 17 12.44 -11.94 15.44
CA GLU A 17 13.40 -12.22 14.36
C GLU A 17 13.18 -11.22 13.21
N GLY A 18 13.82 -10.07 13.34
CA GLY A 18 13.67 -8.86 12.54
C GLY A 18 14.71 -7.86 13.01
N LEU A 19 14.98 -6.83 12.21
CA LEU A 19 16.08 -5.87 12.44
C LEU A 19 16.34 -5.55 13.94
N PRO A 20 17.59 -5.68 14.43
CA PRO A 20 17.88 -5.56 15.85
C PRO A 20 17.39 -4.22 16.43
N GLY A 21 16.57 -4.29 17.48
CA GLY A 21 16.08 -3.11 18.21
C GLY A 21 14.67 -2.65 17.87
N LEU A 22 13.97 -3.30 16.94
CA LEU A 22 12.55 -3.04 16.68
C LEU A 22 11.65 -3.69 17.74
N THR A 23 10.61 -2.98 18.15
CA THR A 23 9.56 -3.49 19.05
C THR A 23 8.42 -4.11 18.26
N GLN A 24 7.59 -4.94 18.90
CA GLN A 24 6.37 -5.49 18.29
C GLN A 24 5.40 -4.38 17.83
N ASP A 25 5.36 -3.26 18.56
CA ASP A 25 4.55 -2.09 18.20
C ASP A 25 5.07 -1.45 16.91
N ASP A 26 6.40 -1.34 16.73
CA ASP A 26 6.99 -0.84 15.48
C ASP A 26 6.56 -1.70 14.28
N LEU A 27 6.68 -3.03 14.42
CA LEU A 27 6.32 -3.97 13.36
C LEU A 27 4.83 -3.90 13.01
N THR A 28 3.98 -3.78 14.03
CA THR A 28 2.54 -3.67 13.86
C THR A 28 2.17 -2.35 13.17
N MET A 29 2.76 -1.23 13.58
CA MET A 29 2.50 0.08 12.98
C MET A 29 2.95 0.15 11.51
N ALA A 30 4.12 -0.40 11.20
CA ALA A 30 4.59 -0.50 9.81
C ALA A 30 3.63 -1.38 8.97
N ALA A 31 3.27 -2.56 9.47
CA ALA A 31 2.35 -3.46 8.79
C ALA A 31 0.97 -2.82 8.56
N LEU A 32 0.44 -2.09 9.54
CA LEU A 32 -0.84 -1.38 9.44
C LEU A 32 -0.80 -0.27 8.38
N ALA A 33 0.31 0.43 8.22
CA ALA A 33 0.44 1.46 7.19
C ALA A 33 0.27 0.86 5.78
N HIS A 34 0.81 -0.33 5.52
CA HIS A 34 0.64 -1.04 4.25
C HIS A 34 -0.72 -1.73 4.14
N ALA A 35 -1.17 -2.41 5.19
CA ALA A 35 -2.47 -3.10 5.23
C ALA A 35 -3.66 -2.14 5.08
N GLY A 36 -3.46 -0.85 5.41
CA GLY A 36 -4.41 0.23 5.15
C GLY A 36 -4.93 0.28 3.72
N ILE A 37 -4.20 -0.26 2.74
CA ILE A 37 -4.67 -0.40 1.36
C ILE A 37 -6.04 -1.09 1.24
N LEU A 38 -6.40 -1.98 2.17
CA LEU A 38 -7.72 -2.61 2.23
C LEU A 38 -8.85 -1.62 2.49
N LEU A 39 -8.62 -0.57 3.30
CA LEU A 39 -9.60 0.49 3.48
C LEU A 39 -9.90 1.21 2.17
N GLY A 40 -8.90 1.30 1.28
CA GLY A 40 -9.04 1.83 -0.06
C GLY A 40 -10.19 1.20 -0.86
N LEU A 41 -10.49 -0.08 -0.66
CA LEU A 41 -11.60 -0.76 -1.35
C LEU A 41 -12.98 -0.16 -1.03
N PHE A 42 -13.15 0.34 0.19
CA PHE A 42 -14.43 0.89 0.68
C PHE A 42 -14.51 2.42 0.57
N THR A 43 -13.38 3.08 0.32
CA THR A 43 -13.25 4.54 0.35
C THR A 43 -12.71 5.12 -0.95
N ASN A 44 -12.76 4.38 -2.06
CA ASN A 44 -12.18 4.78 -3.36
C ASN A 44 -10.68 5.14 -3.25
N GLY A 45 -9.91 4.34 -2.53
CA GLY A 45 -8.46 4.47 -2.35
C GLY A 45 -8.00 5.46 -1.27
N LEU A 46 -8.88 6.30 -0.72
CA LEU A 46 -8.49 7.37 0.21
C LEU A 46 -8.16 6.88 1.63
N GLY A 47 -8.89 5.90 2.15
CA GLY A 47 -8.77 5.43 3.53
C GLY A 47 -7.39 4.88 3.85
N GLY A 48 -6.79 4.13 2.92
CA GLY A 48 -5.43 3.64 3.11
C GLY A 48 -4.36 4.74 3.10
N ILE A 49 -4.52 5.74 2.23
CA ILE A 49 -3.65 6.93 2.19
C ILE A 49 -3.72 7.68 3.52
N VAL A 50 -4.93 7.89 4.05
CA VAL A 50 -5.13 8.57 5.33
C VAL A 50 -4.48 7.80 6.48
N VAL A 51 -4.63 6.47 6.52
CA VAL A 51 -4.00 5.63 7.54
C VAL A 51 -2.47 5.71 7.46
N ALA A 52 -1.89 5.55 6.28
CA ALA A 52 -0.44 5.63 6.10
C ALA A 52 0.11 7.02 6.48
N LEU A 53 -0.60 8.09 6.10
CA LEU A 53 -0.23 9.46 6.48
C LEU A 53 -0.32 9.68 8.00
N ALA A 54 -1.37 9.19 8.64
CA ALA A 54 -1.56 9.33 10.09
C ALA A 54 -0.46 8.60 10.86
N ILE A 55 -0.11 7.38 10.45
CA ILE A 55 0.98 6.60 11.05
C ILE A 55 2.32 7.31 10.82
N TRP A 56 2.58 7.82 9.61
CA TRP A 56 3.80 8.59 9.33
C TRP A 56 3.92 9.83 10.23
N LEU A 57 2.85 10.61 10.37
CA LEU A 57 2.84 11.81 11.24
C LEU A 57 3.02 11.47 12.71
N TYR A 58 2.52 10.32 13.15
CA TYR A 58 2.67 9.85 14.53
C TYR A 58 4.09 9.34 14.81
N GLU A 59 4.69 8.62 13.87
CA GLU A 59 5.97 7.91 14.05
C GLU A 59 7.19 8.70 13.57
N LYS A 60 7.02 9.82 12.85
CA LYS A 60 8.13 10.62 12.28
C LYS A 60 9.21 11.03 13.28
N GLU A 61 8.86 11.21 14.55
CA GLU A 61 9.76 11.65 15.63
C GLU A 61 10.07 10.51 16.63
N ARG A 62 9.44 9.35 16.47
CA ARG A 62 9.50 8.22 17.41
C ARG A 62 10.32 7.05 16.87
N SER A 63 10.06 6.69 15.61
CA SER A 63 10.67 5.52 14.97
C SER A 63 11.01 5.83 13.52
N ALA A 64 12.30 5.99 13.23
CA ALA A 64 12.77 6.29 11.89
C ALA A 64 12.41 5.17 10.90
N TRP A 65 12.42 3.91 11.36
CA TRP A 65 12.07 2.77 10.53
C TRP A 65 10.57 2.73 10.21
N VAL A 66 9.69 2.88 11.20
CA VAL A 66 8.24 2.89 10.96
C VAL A 66 7.82 4.09 10.12
N SER A 67 8.39 5.28 10.39
CA SER A 67 8.19 6.47 9.57
C SER A 67 8.55 6.21 8.10
N PHE A 68 9.67 5.54 7.84
CA PHE A 68 10.07 5.20 6.48
C PHE A 68 9.10 4.22 5.80
N GLN A 69 8.68 3.16 6.50
CA GLN A 69 7.70 2.20 5.96
C GLN A 69 6.33 2.85 5.72
N ALA A 70 5.87 3.72 6.62
CA ALA A 70 4.64 4.46 6.46
C ALA A 70 4.69 5.45 5.29
N LEU A 71 5.82 6.13 5.07
CA LEU A 71 6.02 7.00 3.91
C LEU A 71 6.04 6.19 2.61
N GLN A 72 6.69 5.03 2.60
CA GLN A 72 6.66 4.09 1.48
C GLN A 72 5.23 3.65 1.13
N ALA A 73 4.45 3.24 2.13
CA ALA A 73 3.05 2.88 1.99
C ALA A 73 2.21 4.05 1.43
N LEU A 74 2.43 5.25 1.97
CA LEU A 74 1.73 6.46 1.54
C LEU A 74 1.98 6.77 0.05
N VAL A 75 3.25 6.81 -0.36
CA VAL A 75 3.64 7.09 -1.75
C VAL A 75 3.08 6.02 -2.69
N PHE A 76 3.21 4.75 -2.32
CA PHE A 76 2.69 3.64 -3.12
C PHE A 76 1.17 3.74 -3.31
N GLN A 77 0.41 3.99 -2.25
CA GLN A 77 -1.05 4.07 -2.31
C GLN A 77 -1.53 5.29 -3.10
N ILE A 78 -0.84 6.44 -3.00
CA ILE A 78 -1.11 7.62 -3.84
C ILE A 78 -0.84 7.29 -5.32
N ALA A 79 0.30 6.68 -5.63
CA ALA A 79 0.66 6.31 -7.00
C ALA A 79 -0.35 5.30 -7.58
N LEU A 80 -0.71 4.29 -6.81
CA LEU A 80 -1.71 3.29 -7.20
C LEU A 80 -3.08 3.94 -7.46
N LEU A 81 -3.52 4.86 -6.59
CA LEU A 81 -4.77 5.59 -6.78
C LEU A 81 -4.73 6.43 -8.06
N ALA A 82 -3.65 7.17 -8.30
CA ALA A 82 -3.51 7.99 -9.51
C ALA A 82 -3.60 7.14 -10.79
N VAL A 83 -2.87 6.02 -10.85
CA VAL A 83 -2.92 5.10 -12.00
C VAL A 83 -4.32 4.50 -12.16
N THR A 84 -4.96 4.10 -11.05
CA THR A 84 -6.31 3.50 -11.08
C THR A 84 -7.36 4.50 -11.55
N VAL A 85 -7.29 5.77 -11.13
CA VAL A 85 -8.20 6.84 -11.57
C VAL A 85 -8.02 7.12 -13.05
N LEU A 86 -6.78 7.19 -13.55
CA LEU A 86 -6.51 7.41 -14.97
C LEU A 86 -7.02 6.25 -15.83
N ALA A 87 -6.74 5.01 -15.43
CA ALA A 87 -7.22 3.81 -16.12
C ALA A 87 -8.76 3.74 -16.08
N GLY A 88 -9.38 4.01 -14.94
CA GLY A 88 -10.83 4.05 -14.78
C GLY A 88 -11.49 5.14 -15.63
N GLY A 89 -10.88 6.32 -15.75
CA GLY A 89 -11.34 7.39 -16.62
C GLY A 89 -11.32 7.00 -18.10
N ALA A 90 -10.27 6.32 -18.56
CA ALA A 90 -10.18 5.81 -19.92
C ALA A 90 -11.25 4.73 -20.19
N VAL A 91 -11.45 3.81 -19.25
CA VAL A 91 -12.52 2.80 -19.32
C VAL A 91 -13.89 3.47 -19.37
N GLY A 92 -14.13 4.46 -18.50
CA GLY A 92 -15.38 5.22 -18.49
C GLY A 92 -15.67 5.91 -19.83
N ALA A 93 -14.66 6.53 -20.45
CA ALA A 93 -14.81 7.14 -21.77
C ALA A 93 -15.18 6.11 -22.85
N VAL A 94 -14.54 4.94 -22.85
CA VAL A 94 -14.88 3.84 -23.76
C VAL A 94 -16.33 3.38 -23.56
N TRP A 95 -16.74 3.16 -22.31
CA TRP A 95 -18.12 2.73 -22.01
C TRP A 95 -19.17 3.80 -22.33
N MET A 96 -18.84 5.08 -22.22
CA MET A 96 -19.72 6.16 -22.69
C MET A 96 -19.93 6.08 -24.21
N VAL A 97 -18.88 5.87 -25.00
CA VAL A 97 -18.98 5.70 -26.46
C VAL A 97 -19.79 4.45 -26.81
N VAL A 98 -19.50 3.32 -26.16
CA VAL A 98 -20.24 2.07 -26.35
C VAL A 98 -21.72 2.26 -26.00
N GLY A 99 -22.04 2.91 -24.88
CA GLY A 99 -23.41 3.18 -24.44
C GLY A 99 -24.19 4.04 -25.44
N VAL A 100 -23.60 5.13 -25.94
CA VAL A 100 -24.21 5.99 -26.96
C VAL A 100 -24.45 5.22 -28.26
N LEU A 101 -23.46 4.45 -28.71
CA LEU A 101 -23.56 3.69 -29.96
C LEU A 101 -24.43 2.44 -29.84
N SER A 102 -24.80 1.99 -28.64
CA SER A 102 -25.62 0.79 -28.43
C SER A 102 -27.07 0.94 -28.90
N ALA A 103 -27.53 2.18 -29.10
CA ALA A 103 -28.78 2.44 -29.83
C ALA A 103 -28.70 1.99 -31.30
N LEU A 104 -27.47 1.80 -31.81
CA LEU A 104 -27.16 1.16 -33.08
C LEU A 104 -26.61 -0.24 -32.79
N ILE A 105 -26.82 -1.19 -33.71
CA ILE A 105 -26.24 -2.55 -33.61
C ILE A 105 -24.71 -2.50 -33.44
N VAL A 106 -24.07 -1.43 -33.95
CA VAL A 106 -22.63 -1.17 -33.85
C VAL A 106 -22.14 -1.13 -32.39
N GLY A 107 -22.87 -0.51 -31.46
CA GLY A 107 -22.43 -0.45 -30.06
C GLY A 107 -22.40 -1.83 -29.40
N LEU A 108 -23.34 -2.71 -29.77
CA LEU A 108 -23.37 -4.08 -29.27
C LEU A 108 -22.13 -4.88 -29.69
N CYS A 109 -21.63 -4.66 -30.91
CA CYS A 109 -20.38 -5.26 -31.39
C CYS A 109 -19.13 -4.77 -30.66
N LEU A 110 -19.17 -3.59 -30.03
CA LEU A 110 -18.06 -3.02 -29.26
C LEU A 110 -18.00 -3.49 -27.80
N ILE A 111 -19.02 -4.20 -27.31
CA ILE A 111 -19.05 -4.70 -25.93
C ILE A 111 -17.92 -5.71 -25.65
N PRO A 112 -17.67 -6.74 -26.48
CA PRO A 112 -16.59 -7.71 -26.21
C PRO A 112 -15.18 -7.08 -26.08
N PRO A 113 -14.73 -6.17 -26.98
CA PRO A 113 -13.44 -5.52 -26.79
C PRO A 113 -13.43 -4.55 -25.60
N ALA A 114 -14.52 -3.84 -25.31
CA ALA A 114 -14.61 -2.97 -24.13
C ALA A 114 -14.53 -3.76 -22.81
N LEU A 115 -15.17 -4.92 -22.74
CA LEU A 115 -15.05 -5.84 -21.60
C LEU A 115 -13.62 -6.38 -21.46
N SER A 116 -12.98 -6.78 -22.56
CA SER A 116 -11.59 -7.25 -22.55
C SER A 116 -10.64 -6.18 -22.02
N LEU A 117 -10.81 -4.93 -22.45
CA LEU A 117 -10.01 -3.79 -21.96
C LEU A 117 -10.25 -3.56 -20.45
N THR A 118 -11.50 -3.59 -20.01
CA THR A 118 -11.87 -3.42 -18.60
C THR A 118 -11.24 -4.51 -17.74
N ALA A 119 -11.31 -5.77 -18.19
CA ALA A 119 -10.72 -6.93 -17.52
C ALA A 119 -9.19 -6.86 -17.48
N LEU A 120 -8.53 -6.31 -18.50
CA LEU A 120 -7.09 -6.09 -18.48
C LEU A 120 -6.70 -5.03 -17.44
N LEU A 121 -7.45 -3.91 -17.38
CA LEU A 121 -7.09 -2.79 -16.52
C LEU A 121 -7.40 -3.03 -15.03
N ILE A 122 -8.35 -3.92 -14.71
CA ILE A 122 -8.63 -4.29 -13.31
C ILE A 122 -7.46 -5.04 -12.65
N VAL A 123 -6.55 -5.62 -13.44
CA VAL A 123 -5.35 -6.30 -12.93
C VAL A 123 -4.46 -5.33 -12.15
N ILE A 124 -4.42 -4.05 -12.53
CA ILE A 124 -3.56 -3.04 -11.89
C ILE A 124 -3.91 -2.83 -10.40
N PRO A 125 -5.14 -2.45 -10.03
CA PRO A 125 -5.50 -2.28 -8.62
C PRO A 125 -5.42 -3.60 -7.84
N LEU A 126 -5.71 -4.75 -8.47
CA LEU A 126 -5.59 -6.06 -7.84
C LEU A 126 -4.13 -6.43 -7.52
N ALA A 127 -3.22 -6.24 -8.47
CA ALA A 127 -1.79 -6.44 -8.25
C ALA A 127 -1.27 -5.48 -7.17
N GLY A 128 -1.74 -4.23 -7.19
CA GLY A 128 -1.41 -3.24 -6.16
C GLY A 128 -1.87 -3.66 -4.76
N LEU A 129 -3.09 -4.19 -4.64
CA LEU A 129 -3.64 -4.72 -3.39
C LEU A 129 -2.76 -5.86 -2.84
N VAL A 130 -2.45 -6.85 -3.68
CA VAL A 130 -1.62 -8.00 -3.30
C VAL A 130 -0.23 -7.51 -2.87
N TYR A 131 0.36 -6.58 -3.60
CA TYR A 131 1.68 -6.06 -3.28
C TYR A 131 1.71 -5.24 -1.98
N GLY A 132 0.65 -4.47 -1.70
CA GLY A 132 0.47 -3.80 -0.42
C GLY A 132 0.33 -4.77 0.76
N LEU A 133 -0.44 -5.84 0.59
CA LEU A 133 -0.57 -6.88 1.63
C LEU A 133 0.72 -7.68 1.83
N TYR A 134 1.46 -7.94 0.75
CA TYR A 134 2.78 -8.56 0.83
C TYR A 134 3.77 -7.67 1.61
N ALA A 135 3.73 -6.35 1.38
CA ALA A 135 4.51 -5.39 2.15
C ALA A 135 4.14 -5.40 3.64
N ALA A 136 2.84 -5.46 3.96
CA ALA A 136 2.36 -5.60 5.34
C ALA A 136 2.85 -6.89 6.00
N TYR A 137 2.83 -8.01 5.26
CA TYR A 137 3.32 -9.30 5.73
C TYR A 137 4.83 -9.27 6.03
N GLU A 138 5.64 -8.75 5.11
CA GLU A 138 7.10 -8.65 5.27
C GLU A 138 7.48 -7.76 6.47
N THR A 139 6.85 -6.58 6.58
CA THR A 139 7.12 -5.63 7.68
C THR A 139 6.67 -6.18 9.03
N TYR A 140 5.58 -6.95 9.08
CA TYR A 140 5.14 -7.63 10.30
C TYR A 140 6.14 -8.68 10.81
N HIS A 141 6.89 -9.32 9.89
CA HIS A 141 7.97 -10.26 10.23
C HIS A 141 9.33 -9.56 10.40
N GLY A 142 9.36 -8.23 10.54
CA GLY A 142 10.58 -7.47 10.78
C GLY A 142 11.58 -7.47 9.62
N ARG A 143 11.12 -7.77 8.41
CA ARG A 143 11.93 -7.65 7.18
C ARG A 143 11.84 -6.23 6.65
N ASP A 144 12.97 -5.70 6.18
CA ASP A 144 13.03 -4.35 5.64
C ASP A 144 12.45 -4.31 4.22
N PHE A 145 11.12 -4.22 4.15
CA PHE A 145 10.42 -4.16 2.87
C PHE A 145 10.75 -2.85 2.14
N ARG A 146 10.91 -2.96 0.82
CA ARG A 146 11.13 -1.81 -0.05
C ARG A 146 10.31 -1.96 -1.32
N TYR A 147 9.42 -1.00 -1.59
CA TYR A 147 8.74 -0.93 -2.88
C TYR A 147 9.76 -0.69 -3.99
N TRP A 148 9.76 -1.55 -5.02
CA TRP A 148 10.69 -1.43 -6.13
C TRP A 148 10.60 -0.07 -6.84
N LEU A 149 9.40 0.49 -6.99
CA LEU A 149 9.20 1.80 -7.63
C LEU A 149 9.61 3.01 -6.77
N VAL A 150 9.72 2.84 -5.44
CA VAL A 150 9.93 3.94 -4.47
C VAL A 150 11.38 3.97 -3.97
N ALA A 151 12.05 2.81 -3.93
CA ALA A 151 13.44 2.67 -3.47
C ALA A 151 14.41 3.57 -4.24
N ASP A 152 14.33 3.59 -5.58
CA ASP A 152 15.27 4.33 -6.44
C ASP A 152 15.07 5.86 -6.38
N PHE A 153 13.84 6.32 -6.12
CA PHE A 153 13.53 7.75 -6.00
C PHE A 153 14.04 8.35 -4.68
N LEU A 154 13.97 7.58 -3.58
CA LEU A 154 14.43 8.02 -2.27
C LEU A 154 15.95 7.94 -2.12
N GLU A 155 16.63 6.97 -2.77
CA GLU A 155 18.11 6.90 -2.77
C GLU A 155 18.76 8.08 -3.51
N ARG A 156 18.09 8.69 -4.49
CA ARG A 156 18.64 9.82 -5.26
C ARG A 156 18.67 11.15 -4.48
N LYS A 157 17.94 11.26 -3.36
CA LYS A 157 17.82 12.50 -2.57
C LYS A 157 18.58 12.48 -1.24
N ARG A 158 19.37 11.44 -0.97
CA ARG A 158 20.23 11.36 0.21
C ARG A 158 21.69 11.63 -0.13
#